data_AF-A0A1Y2FTW1-F1
#
_entry.id   AF-A0A1Y2FTW1-F1
#
_cell.length_a   1.000
_cell.length_b   1.000
_cell.length_c   1.000
_cell.angle_alpha   90.00
_cell.angle_beta   90.00
_cell.angle_gamma   90.00
#
_symmetry.space_group_name_H-M   'P 1'
#
loop_
_entity.id
_entity.type
_entity.pdbx_description
1 polymer ?
#
loop_
_entity_poly.entity_id
_entity_poly.type
_entity_poly.pdbx_seq_one_letter_code
_entity_poly.pdbx_strand_id
1 'polypeptide(L)'
;MGAVLWILQHRRGVDYPMAYMDDGYGIDLSGRLVAHYVDGELRFLPAQQVATLAVWDEIGLPYRAKKVVSGRVVTIIGISIDLDLLTVSLSAASIADFSSRVAHFLNPSQPHGRSPPLRAWRKIIGHASWALTVLPFSRPHLTPLYKKLSIGGEKKERANAGVFTNKKVIEGLRAIVRGLEEDEPLSLLDQGLTEWTEEDADVVVFTDACLSAEGRETLGLGFWFRWNGRLFCLLL
;
A
#
# COMPACT_ATOMS: atom_id res chain seq x y z
N MET A 1 -14.79 11.28 1.66
CA MET A 1 -14.72 10.38 2.83
C MET A 1 -14.16 11.02 4.09
N GLY A 2 -13.11 11.85 4.05
CA GLY A 2 -12.50 12.41 5.27
C GLY A 2 -13.48 13.10 6.26
N ALA A 3 -14.38 13.95 5.78
CA ALA A 3 -15.39 14.58 6.64
C ALA A 3 -16.35 13.57 7.30
N VAL A 4 -16.70 12.50 6.59
CA VAL A 4 -17.56 11.43 7.12
C VAL A 4 -16.83 10.66 8.22
N LEU A 5 -15.56 10.28 7.99
CA LEU A 5 -14.74 9.63 9.03
C LEU A 5 -14.62 10.50 10.27
N TRP A 6 -14.44 11.82 10.09
CA TRP A 6 -14.39 12.76 11.21
C TRP A 6 -15.70 12.74 12.02
N ILE A 7 -16.86 12.76 11.36
CA ILE A 7 -18.17 12.65 12.03
C ILE A 7 -18.28 11.33 12.79
N LEU A 8 -17.91 10.20 12.16
CA LEU A 8 -17.95 8.89 12.80
C LEU A 8 -17.14 8.85 14.09
N GLN A 9 -15.90 9.34 14.02
CA GLN A 9 -14.99 9.34 15.16
C GLN A 9 -15.45 10.31 16.26
N HIS A 10 -15.75 11.56 15.92
CA HIS A 10 -15.94 12.63 16.90
C HIS A 10 -17.38 12.84 17.33
N ARG A 11 -18.37 12.38 16.54
CA ARG A 11 -19.81 12.57 16.82
C ARG A 11 -20.55 11.27 17.07
N ARG A 12 -20.02 10.13 16.64
CA ARG A 12 -20.65 8.81 16.84
C ARG A 12 -19.83 7.84 17.67
N GLY A 13 -18.61 8.21 18.06
CA GLY A 13 -17.75 7.37 18.91
C GLY A 13 -17.34 6.05 18.24
N VAL A 14 -17.11 6.08 16.92
CA VAL A 14 -16.48 4.97 16.21
C VAL A 14 -14.98 5.08 16.42
N ASP A 15 -14.34 4.04 16.97
CA ASP A 15 -12.96 4.11 17.45
C ASP A 15 -11.96 4.14 16.29
N TYR A 16 -12.16 3.25 15.30
CA TYR A 16 -11.23 3.04 14.19
C TYR A 16 -11.92 3.13 12.81
N PRO A 17 -12.55 4.26 12.45
CA PRO A 17 -13.15 4.43 11.14
C PRO A 17 -12.05 4.70 10.11
N MET A 18 -11.94 3.81 9.13
CA MET A 18 -10.97 3.91 8.04
C MET A 18 -11.69 4.00 6.68
N ALA A 19 -11.03 4.61 5.71
CA ALA A 19 -11.47 4.52 4.33
C ALA A 19 -10.29 4.62 3.38
N TYR A 20 -10.42 3.94 2.24
CA TYR A 20 -9.57 4.11 1.08
C TYR A 20 -10.46 4.44 -0.11
N MET A 21 -10.33 5.67 -0.64
CA MET A 21 -11.17 6.20 -1.71
C MET A 21 -12.67 6.10 -1.37
N ASP A 22 -13.42 5.20 -2.02
CA ASP A 22 -14.85 4.94 -1.81
C ASP A 22 -15.14 3.72 -0.92
N ASP A 23 -14.13 2.94 -0.53
CA ASP A 23 -14.29 1.79 0.35
C ASP A 23 -14.08 2.20 1.82
N GLY A 24 -15.13 2.08 2.63
CA GLY A 24 -15.10 2.31 4.09
C GLY A 24 -14.99 1.00 4.87
N TYR A 25 -14.16 0.98 5.91
CA TYR A 25 -13.92 -0.19 6.74
C TYR A 25 -13.50 0.23 8.15
N GLY A 26 -13.50 -0.71 9.10
CA GLY A 26 -13.18 -0.42 10.50
C GLY A 26 -13.09 -1.69 11.33
N ILE A 27 -12.67 -1.51 12.58
CA ILE A 27 -12.56 -2.58 13.57
C ILE A 27 -13.48 -2.24 14.73
N ASP A 28 -14.31 -3.20 15.13
CA ASP A 28 -15.14 -3.11 16.34
C ASP A 28 -14.60 -4.09 17.39
N LEU A 29 -14.00 -3.54 18.44
CA LEU A 29 -13.44 -4.33 19.55
C LEU A 29 -14.46 -4.63 20.64
N SER A 30 -15.67 -4.06 20.58
CA SER A 30 -16.68 -4.21 21.62
C SER A 30 -17.35 -5.59 21.61
N GLY A 31 -17.31 -6.29 20.47
CA GLY A 31 -17.99 -7.56 20.27
C GLY A 31 -19.52 -7.46 20.29
N ARG A 32 -20.09 -6.25 20.41
CA ARG A 32 -21.52 -6.03 20.50
C ARG A 32 -22.15 -6.08 19.12
N LEU A 33 -23.15 -6.93 18.94
CA LEU A 33 -23.97 -6.96 17.74
C LEU A 33 -25.27 -6.18 17.96
N VAL A 34 -25.67 -5.42 16.95
CA VAL A 34 -26.89 -4.61 16.93
C VAL A 34 -27.69 -4.96 15.69
N ALA A 35 -29.00 -5.08 15.85
CA ALA A 35 -29.92 -5.32 14.74
C ALA A 35 -30.06 -4.04 13.91
N HIS A 36 -29.89 -4.13 12.59
CA HIS A 36 -30.01 -3.02 11.65
C HIS A 36 -30.53 -3.52 10.30
N TYR A 37 -31.37 -2.73 9.64
CA TYR A 37 -31.92 -3.09 8.33
C TYR A 37 -30.97 -2.69 7.22
N VAL A 38 -30.64 -3.63 6.34
CA VAL A 38 -29.82 -3.40 5.15
C VAL A 38 -30.62 -3.92 3.95
N ASP A 39 -31.04 -3.01 3.07
CA ASP A 39 -31.85 -3.33 1.89
C ASP A 39 -33.13 -4.12 2.23
N GLY A 40 -33.82 -3.67 3.29
CA GLY A 40 -35.06 -4.29 3.78
C GLY A 40 -34.89 -5.56 4.61
N GLU A 41 -33.67 -6.10 4.72
CA GLU A 41 -33.38 -7.30 5.52
C GLU A 41 -32.79 -6.94 6.88
N LEU A 42 -33.32 -7.54 7.95
CA LEU A 42 -32.77 -7.38 9.30
C LEU A 42 -31.46 -8.18 9.44
N ARG A 43 -30.38 -7.50 9.80
CA ARG A 43 -29.06 -8.11 10.03
C ARG A 43 -28.52 -7.75 11.40
N PHE A 44 -27.78 -8.66 12.02
CA PHE A 44 -27.01 -8.38 13.24
C PHE A 44 -25.59 -8.06 12.85
N LEU A 45 -25.18 -6.79 13.05
CA LEU A 45 -23.88 -6.27 12.64
C LEU A 45 -23.14 -5.70 13.85
N PRO A 46 -21.80 -5.60 13.80
CA PRO A 46 -21.02 -4.90 14.81
C PRO A 46 -21.58 -3.50 15.08
N ALA A 47 -21.67 -3.13 16.35
CA ALA A 47 -22.32 -1.89 16.77
C ALA A 47 -21.71 -0.64 16.12
N GLN A 48 -20.38 -0.60 15.95
CA GLN A 48 -19.70 0.50 15.29
C GLN A 48 -19.96 0.53 13.77
N GLN A 49 -20.17 -0.63 13.15
CA GLN A 49 -20.61 -0.71 11.76
C GLN A 49 -22.03 -0.18 11.61
N VAL A 50 -22.95 -0.52 12.53
CA VAL A 50 -24.31 0.06 12.55
C VAL A 50 -24.28 1.57 12.74
N ALA A 51 -23.44 2.08 13.66
CA ALA A 51 -23.26 3.52 13.83
C ALA A 51 -22.76 4.21 12.54
N THR A 52 -21.93 3.50 11.77
CA THR A 52 -21.45 3.97 10.48
C THR A 52 -22.54 4.02 9.42
N LEU A 53 -23.31 2.94 9.27
CA LEU A 53 -24.43 2.85 8.33
C LEU A 53 -25.49 3.91 8.65
N ALA A 54 -25.80 4.12 9.93
CA ALA A 54 -26.77 5.14 10.36
C ALA A 54 -26.36 6.57 9.95
N VAL A 55 -25.05 6.89 10.01
CA VAL A 55 -24.56 8.19 9.49
C VAL A 55 -24.72 8.28 7.99
N TRP A 56 -24.45 7.19 7.26
CA TRP A 56 -24.65 7.16 5.81
C TRP A 56 -26.13 7.36 5.45
N ASP A 57 -27.04 6.71 6.15
CA ASP A 57 -28.48 6.90 5.97
C ASP A 57 -28.91 8.35 6.26
N GLU A 58 -28.42 8.93 7.36
CA GLU A 58 -28.73 10.31 7.78
C GLU A 58 -28.30 11.35 6.74
N ILE A 59 -27.14 11.17 6.12
CA ILE A 59 -26.61 12.10 5.11
C ILE A 59 -26.99 11.71 3.68
N GLY A 60 -27.75 10.63 3.50
CA GLY A 60 -28.15 10.10 2.19
C GLY A 60 -26.98 9.55 1.36
N LEU A 61 -25.91 9.05 2.00
CA LEU A 61 -24.78 8.43 1.30
C LEU A 61 -25.15 6.99 0.89
N PRO A 62 -25.21 6.68 -0.42
CA PRO A 62 -25.59 5.35 -0.86
C PRO A 62 -24.49 4.33 -0.58
N TYR A 63 -24.87 3.15 -0.11
CA TYR A 63 -23.99 1.99 0.01
C TYR A 63 -24.65 0.75 -0.62
N ARG A 64 -23.84 -0.25 -0.95
CA ARG A 64 -24.32 -1.50 -1.55
C ARG A 64 -24.49 -2.55 -0.46
N ALA A 65 -25.68 -3.10 -0.30
CA ALA A 65 -25.97 -4.15 0.69
C ALA A 65 -24.99 -5.33 0.64
N LYS A 66 -24.62 -5.78 -0.57
CA LYS A 66 -23.63 -6.84 -0.77
C LYS A 66 -22.20 -6.50 -0.34
N LYS A 67 -21.89 -5.21 -0.19
CA LYS A 67 -20.61 -4.71 0.34
C LYS A 67 -20.67 -4.46 1.85
N VAL A 68 -21.86 -4.53 2.48
CA VAL A 68 -22.00 -4.49 3.94
C VAL A 68 -21.65 -5.87 4.48
N VAL A 69 -20.36 -6.11 4.65
CA VAL A 69 -19.80 -7.36 5.16
C VAL A 69 -19.21 -7.14 6.55
N SER A 70 -19.28 -8.16 7.39
CA SER A 70 -18.71 -8.17 8.74
C SER A 70 -18.28 -9.58 9.09
N GLY A 71 -17.17 -9.73 9.81
CA GLY A 71 -16.67 -11.03 10.21
C GLY A 71 -15.26 -10.94 10.76
N ARG A 72 -14.73 -12.09 11.20
CA ARG A 72 -13.35 -12.21 11.67
C ARG A 72 -12.36 -12.31 10.51
N VAL A 73 -12.81 -12.82 9.36
CA VAL A 73 -12.06 -12.83 8.11
C VAL A 73 -12.83 -12.01 7.09
N VAL A 74 -12.22 -10.93 6.59
CA VAL A 74 -12.85 -10.01 5.63
C VAL A 74 -11.87 -9.62 4.53
N THR A 75 -12.39 -9.41 3.32
CA THR A 75 -11.60 -8.88 2.20
C THR A 75 -11.86 -7.38 2.05
N ILE A 76 -10.81 -6.58 2.19
CA ILE A 76 -10.82 -5.12 2.01
C ILE A 76 -9.94 -4.80 0.80
N ILE A 77 -10.45 -4.07 -0.20
CA ILE A 77 -9.71 -3.68 -1.42
C ILE A 77 -8.95 -4.82 -2.13
N GLY A 78 -9.47 -6.06 -2.03
CA GLY A 78 -8.85 -7.27 -2.60
C GLY A 78 -7.77 -7.93 -1.74
N ILE A 79 -7.58 -7.45 -0.51
CA ILE A 79 -6.66 -7.99 0.50
C ILE A 79 -7.47 -8.72 1.56
N SER A 80 -7.11 -9.96 1.86
CA SER A 80 -7.71 -10.75 2.92
C SER A 80 -7.09 -10.37 4.26
N ILE A 81 -7.93 -10.05 5.23
CA ILE A 81 -7.54 -9.77 6.61
C ILE A 81 -8.17 -10.83 7.48
N ASP A 82 -7.33 -11.54 8.22
CA ASP A 82 -7.73 -12.57 9.17
C ASP A 82 -7.45 -12.06 10.59
N LEU A 83 -8.51 -11.77 11.35
CA LEU A 83 -8.42 -11.29 12.72
C LEU A 83 -8.31 -12.42 13.76
N ASP A 84 -8.47 -13.68 13.36
CA ASP A 84 -8.17 -14.84 14.21
C ASP A 84 -6.66 -15.06 14.30
N LEU A 85 -5.98 -14.94 13.15
CA LEU A 85 -4.52 -15.08 13.07
C LEU A 85 -3.78 -13.73 13.14
N LEU A 86 -4.51 -12.62 13.05
CA LEU A 86 -3.97 -11.27 12.90
C LEU A 86 -2.99 -11.19 11.72
N THR A 87 -3.43 -11.65 10.55
CA THR A 87 -2.63 -11.68 9.34
C THR A 87 -3.31 -11.01 8.15
N VAL A 88 -2.49 -10.64 7.17
CA VAL A 88 -2.88 -10.02 5.91
C VAL A 88 -2.28 -10.81 4.76
N SER A 89 -3.10 -11.17 3.79
CA SER A 89 -2.68 -11.94 2.61
C SER A 89 -3.48 -11.58 1.36
N LEU A 90 -2.98 -12.00 0.20
CA LEU A 90 -3.79 -12.03 -1.02
C LEU A 90 -4.52 -13.36 -1.11
N SER A 91 -5.67 -13.37 -1.79
CA SER A 91 -6.34 -14.64 -2.11
C SER A 91 -5.46 -15.49 -3.03
N ALA A 92 -5.58 -16.82 -2.92
CA ALA A 92 -4.86 -17.74 -3.81
C ALA A 92 -5.14 -17.47 -5.30
N ALA A 93 -6.37 -17.03 -5.63
CA ALA A 93 -6.74 -16.64 -6.99
C ALA A 93 -6.00 -15.37 -7.45
N SER A 94 -5.83 -14.39 -6.57
CA SER A 94 -5.06 -13.16 -6.83
C SER A 94 -3.58 -13.45 -7.04
N ILE A 95 -3.00 -14.33 -6.20
CA ILE A 95 -1.61 -14.77 -6.35
C ILE A 95 -1.43 -15.47 -7.70
N ALA A 96 -2.30 -16.44 -8.02
CA ALA A 96 -2.25 -17.15 -9.30
C ALA A 96 -2.39 -16.23 -10.53
N ASP A 97 -3.30 -15.24 -10.48
CA ASP A 97 -3.45 -14.25 -11.56
C ASP A 97 -2.18 -13.39 -11.71
N PHE A 98 -1.57 -12.94 -10.60
CA PHE A 98 -0.31 -12.21 -10.65
C PHE A 98 0.83 -13.07 -11.19
N SER A 99 1.02 -14.30 -10.68
CA SER A 99 2.03 -15.25 -11.16
C SER A 99 1.90 -15.54 -12.64
N SER A 100 0.67 -15.77 -13.12
CA SER A 100 0.38 -15.98 -14.55
C SER A 100 0.76 -14.77 -15.41
N ARG A 101 0.46 -13.54 -14.94
CA ARG A 101 0.84 -12.31 -15.66
C ARG A 101 2.34 -12.09 -15.69
N VAL A 102 3.05 -12.40 -14.60
CA VAL A 102 4.52 -12.35 -14.56
C VAL A 102 5.11 -13.37 -15.54
N ALA A 103 4.62 -14.61 -15.52
CA ALA A 103 5.05 -15.64 -16.45
C ALA A 103 4.84 -15.22 -17.91
N HIS A 104 3.67 -14.65 -18.23
CA HIS A 104 3.38 -14.13 -19.56
C HIS A 104 4.31 -12.96 -19.95
N PHE A 105 4.52 -12.00 -19.04
CA PHE A 105 5.39 -10.84 -19.27
C PHE A 105 6.86 -11.23 -19.51
N LEU A 106 7.33 -12.30 -18.86
CA LEU A 106 8.69 -12.80 -18.95
C LEU A 106 8.91 -13.84 -20.05
N ASN A 107 7.85 -14.29 -20.73
CA ASN A 107 7.95 -15.36 -21.73
C ASN A 107 8.65 -14.85 -23.01
N PRO A 108 9.85 -15.36 -23.35
CA PRO A 108 10.60 -14.89 -24.51
C PRO A 108 9.95 -15.29 -25.84
N SER A 109 9.06 -16.28 -25.84
CA SER A 109 8.34 -16.77 -27.02
C SER A 109 7.14 -15.89 -27.39
N GLN A 110 6.76 -14.92 -26.55
CA GLN A 110 5.71 -13.96 -26.86
C GLN A 110 6.16 -12.96 -27.94
N PRO A 111 5.22 -12.35 -28.70
CA PRO A 111 5.52 -11.18 -29.51
C PRO A 111 6.15 -10.09 -28.62
N HIS A 112 7.34 -9.64 -28.99
CA HIS A 112 8.17 -8.72 -28.17
C HIS A 112 8.65 -9.31 -26.83
N GLY A 113 8.83 -10.63 -26.70
CA GLY A 113 9.15 -11.31 -25.44
C GLY A 113 10.40 -10.82 -24.69
N ARG A 114 11.39 -10.25 -25.39
CA ARG A 114 12.55 -9.58 -24.76
C ARG A 114 12.40 -8.08 -24.60
N SER A 115 11.42 -7.48 -25.27
CA SER A 115 11.18 -6.03 -25.28
C SER A 115 9.69 -5.70 -25.16
N PRO A 116 8.98 -6.13 -24.08
CA PRO A 116 7.56 -5.88 -23.95
C PRO A 116 7.23 -4.39 -24.11
N PRO A 117 6.06 -4.05 -24.68
CA PRO A 117 5.69 -2.66 -24.89
C PRO A 117 5.54 -1.95 -23.54
N LEU A 118 5.81 -0.65 -23.50
CA LEU A 118 5.74 0.18 -22.29
C LEU A 118 4.41 0.03 -21.52
N ARG A 119 3.29 -0.14 -22.22
CA ARG A 119 1.98 -0.43 -21.60
C ARG A 119 2.00 -1.71 -20.74
N ALA A 120 2.72 -2.74 -21.16
CA ALA A 120 2.86 -3.99 -20.40
C ALA A 120 3.71 -3.77 -19.15
N TRP A 121 4.77 -2.95 -19.26
CA TRP A 121 5.57 -2.53 -18.10
C TRP A 121 4.74 -1.76 -17.07
N ARG A 122 3.95 -0.77 -17.50
CA ARG A 122 3.08 -0.02 -16.59
C ARG A 122 2.07 -0.92 -15.89
N LYS A 123 1.47 -1.87 -16.63
CA LYS A 123 0.54 -2.86 -16.06
C LYS A 123 1.21 -3.77 -15.02
N ILE A 124 2.39 -4.34 -15.33
CA ILE A 124 3.06 -5.25 -14.39
C ILE A 124 3.56 -4.52 -13.15
N ILE A 125 4.04 -3.27 -13.30
CA ILE A 125 4.48 -2.44 -12.18
C ILE A 125 3.31 -2.08 -11.28
N GLY A 126 2.18 -1.66 -11.86
CA GLY A 126 0.96 -1.36 -11.09
C GLY A 126 0.47 -2.60 -10.32
N HIS A 127 0.41 -3.75 -10.99
CA HIS A 127 -0.05 -4.99 -10.36
C HIS A 127 0.92 -5.47 -9.26
N ALA A 128 2.23 -5.41 -9.50
CA ALA A 128 3.23 -5.75 -8.50
C ALA A 128 3.21 -4.77 -7.31
N SER A 129 3.02 -3.47 -7.56
CA SER A 129 2.88 -2.49 -6.49
C SER A 129 1.66 -2.75 -5.60
N TRP A 130 0.55 -3.20 -6.18
CA TRP A 130 -0.61 -3.65 -5.41
C TRP A 130 -0.30 -4.96 -4.68
N ALA A 131 0.29 -5.96 -5.32
CA ALA A 131 0.57 -7.24 -4.67
C ALA A 131 1.53 -7.09 -3.47
N LEU A 132 2.46 -6.15 -3.54
CA LEU A 132 3.41 -5.83 -2.47
C LEU A 132 2.81 -5.05 -1.30
N THR A 133 1.48 -4.83 -1.24
CA THR A 133 0.83 -4.37 -0.01
C THR A 133 0.88 -5.43 1.09
N VAL A 134 0.92 -6.71 0.74
CA VAL A 134 1.03 -7.82 1.70
C VAL A 134 2.45 -8.37 1.85
N LEU A 135 3.41 -7.82 1.08
CA LEU A 135 4.84 -8.14 1.17
C LEU A 135 5.68 -6.86 1.15
N PRO A 136 5.58 -6.01 2.19
CA PRO A 136 6.23 -4.71 2.22
C PRO A 136 7.75 -4.80 2.07
N PHE A 137 8.38 -5.82 2.64
CA PHE A 137 9.84 -6.03 2.58
C PHE A 137 10.35 -6.37 1.17
N SER A 138 9.46 -6.81 0.26
CA SER A 138 9.80 -7.12 -1.13
C SER A 138 9.72 -5.91 -2.07
N ARG A 139 9.33 -4.72 -1.57
CA ARG A 139 9.30 -3.45 -2.34
C ARG A 139 10.60 -3.10 -3.08
N PRO A 140 11.81 -3.35 -2.55
CA PRO A 140 13.05 -3.08 -3.28
C PRO A 140 13.14 -3.75 -4.65
N HIS A 141 12.45 -4.88 -4.85
CA HIS A 141 12.39 -5.58 -6.14
C HIS A 141 11.69 -4.78 -7.25
N LEU A 142 10.91 -3.74 -6.93
CA LEU A 142 10.34 -2.82 -7.94
C LEU A 142 11.33 -1.80 -8.49
N THR A 143 12.43 -1.54 -7.78
CA THR A 143 13.39 -0.49 -8.16
C THR A 143 13.94 -0.66 -9.58
N PRO A 144 14.38 -1.86 -10.01
CA PRO A 144 14.85 -2.06 -11.38
C PRO A 144 13.76 -1.83 -12.43
N LEU A 145 12.48 -2.03 -12.09
CA LEU A 145 11.36 -1.85 -13.00
C LEU A 145 11.09 -0.36 -13.23
N TYR A 146 11.02 0.44 -12.16
CA TYR A 146 10.86 1.89 -12.27
C TYR A 146 12.02 2.55 -13.00
N LYS A 147 13.27 2.12 -12.74
CA LYS A 147 14.46 2.58 -13.48
C LYS A 147 14.41 2.28 -14.98
N LYS A 148 13.59 1.32 -15.45
CA LYS A 148 13.41 1.06 -16.88
C LYS A 148 12.38 1.98 -17.55
N LEU A 149 11.50 2.60 -16.76
CA LEU A 149 10.52 3.57 -17.22
C LEU A 149 11.10 4.97 -17.43
N SER A 150 12.19 5.31 -16.73
CA SER A 150 12.94 6.56 -16.88
C SER A 150 14.34 6.24 -17.41
N ILE A 151 14.69 6.71 -18.61
CA ILE A 151 16.06 6.62 -19.13
C ILE A 151 16.59 8.04 -19.26
N GLY A 152 17.74 8.34 -18.64
CA GLY A 152 18.35 9.68 -18.71
C GLY A 152 17.55 10.79 -18.03
N GLY A 153 16.67 10.46 -17.08
CA GLY A 153 15.78 11.42 -16.42
C GLY A 153 14.45 11.64 -17.16
N GLU A 154 14.34 11.24 -18.42
CA GLU A 154 13.13 11.41 -19.22
C GLU A 154 12.18 10.22 -19.09
N LYS A 155 10.88 10.51 -18.91
CA LYS A 155 9.82 9.49 -18.88
C LYS A 155 9.56 8.99 -20.29
N LYS A 156 9.51 7.67 -20.45
CA LYS A 156 9.01 7.09 -21.71
C LYS A 156 7.50 7.31 -21.81
N GLU A 157 7.04 7.82 -22.94
CA GLU A 157 5.62 8.14 -23.15
C GLU A 157 4.93 7.23 -24.17
N ARG A 158 5.66 6.79 -25.20
CA ARG A 158 5.10 5.97 -26.28
C ARG A 158 4.69 4.59 -25.77
N ALA A 159 3.39 4.36 -25.61
CA ALA A 159 2.82 3.15 -25.00
C ALA A 159 3.24 1.82 -25.66
N ASN A 160 3.47 1.83 -26.98
CA ASN A 160 3.86 0.65 -27.74
C ASN A 160 5.38 0.53 -27.95
N ALA A 161 6.19 1.45 -27.41
CA ALA A 161 7.64 1.33 -27.49
C ALA A 161 8.11 0.11 -26.70
N GLY A 162 8.91 -0.74 -27.34
CA GLY A 162 9.50 -1.91 -26.69
C GLY A 162 10.55 -1.50 -25.66
N VAL A 163 10.47 -2.07 -24.46
CA VAL A 163 11.43 -1.84 -23.39
C VAL A 163 12.06 -3.16 -22.98
N PHE A 164 13.38 -3.27 -23.14
CA PHE A 164 14.12 -4.50 -22.90
C PHE A 164 14.13 -4.90 -21.42
N THR A 165 13.71 -6.14 -21.16
CA THR A 165 13.88 -6.80 -19.86
C THR A 165 15.37 -7.10 -19.63
N ASN A 166 15.80 -7.08 -18.37
CA ASN A 166 17.16 -7.44 -17.98
C ASN A 166 17.12 -8.43 -16.81
N LYS A 167 18.28 -9.00 -16.49
CA LYS A 167 18.42 -9.98 -15.40
C LYS A 167 17.83 -9.49 -14.08
N LYS A 168 18.11 -8.24 -13.67
CA LYS A 168 17.57 -7.65 -12.42
C LYS A 168 16.04 -7.58 -12.37
N VAL A 169 15.39 -7.24 -13.50
CA VAL A 169 13.92 -7.21 -13.58
C VAL A 169 13.34 -8.61 -13.52
N ILE A 170 13.96 -9.56 -14.23
CA ILE A 170 13.52 -10.98 -14.23
C ILE A 170 13.64 -11.55 -12.81
N GLU A 171 14.77 -11.35 -12.15
CA GLU A 171 15.01 -11.80 -10.78
C GLU A 171 14.06 -11.14 -9.78
N GLY A 172 13.86 -9.82 -9.87
CA GLY A 172 12.95 -9.10 -9.00
C GLY A 172 11.51 -9.59 -9.12
N LEU A 173 10.99 -9.75 -10.35
CA LEU A 173 9.62 -10.25 -10.55
C LEU A 173 9.45 -11.70 -10.06
N ARG A 174 10.45 -12.56 -10.28
CA ARG A 174 10.42 -13.94 -9.76
C ARG A 174 10.50 -13.99 -8.24
N ALA A 175 11.30 -13.12 -7.62
CA ALA A 175 11.39 -13.03 -6.17
C ALA A 175 10.06 -12.60 -5.54
N ILE A 176 9.36 -11.64 -6.16
CA ILE A 176 8.02 -11.22 -5.70
C ILE A 176 7.03 -12.38 -5.80
N VAL A 177 6.97 -13.08 -6.95
CA VAL A 177 6.08 -14.23 -7.13
C VAL A 177 6.37 -15.31 -6.09
N ARG A 178 7.63 -15.67 -5.93
CA ARG A 178 8.05 -16.67 -4.95
C ARG A 178 7.62 -16.29 -3.53
N GLY A 179 7.86 -15.03 -3.11
CA GLY A 179 7.44 -14.57 -1.79
C GLY A 179 5.93 -14.65 -1.61
N LEU A 180 5.13 -14.32 -2.65
CA LEU A 180 3.67 -14.43 -2.56
C LEU A 180 3.16 -15.88 -2.45
N GLU A 181 3.91 -16.83 -3.01
CA GLU A 181 3.53 -18.25 -3.05
C GLU A 181 4.07 -19.04 -1.85
N GLU A 182 5.22 -18.65 -1.30
CA GLU A 182 5.96 -19.42 -0.30
C GLU A 182 6.04 -18.74 1.08
N ASP A 183 5.97 -17.41 1.17
CA ASP A 183 6.07 -16.72 2.46
C ASP A 183 4.76 -16.83 3.25
N GLU A 184 4.87 -16.85 4.57
CA GLU A 184 3.71 -16.79 5.46
C GLU A 184 2.96 -15.45 5.31
N PRO A 185 1.64 -15.42 5.52
CA PRO A 185 0.86 -14.19 5.58
C PRO A 185 1.49 -13.14 6.51
N LEU A 186 1.47 -11.88 6.09
CA LEU A 186 2.03 -10.77 6.86
C LEU A 186 1.29 -10.64 8.19
N SER A 187 2.00 -10.80 9.30
CA SER A 187 1.41 -10.57 10.62
C SER A 187 1.17 -9.08 10.84
N LEU A 188 -0.02 -8.71 11.31
CA LEU A 188 -0.33 -7.37 11.80
C LEU A 188 0.44 -7.00 13.07
N LEU A 189 1.08 -7.98 13.71
CA LEU A 189 1.94 -7.79 14.88
C LEU A 189 3.43 -7.75 14.52
N ASP A 190 3.77 -7.76 13.23
CA ASP A 190 5.17 -7.67 12.79
C ASP A 190 5.76 -6.33 13.25
N GLN A 191 6.87 -6.39 13.99
CA GLN A 191 7.52 -5.21 14.55
C GLN A 191 7.94 -4.22 13.45
N GLY A 192 8.26 -4.71 12.25
CA GLY A 192 8.57 -3.87 11.09
C GLY A 192 7.38 -3.10 10.53
N LEU A 193 6.15 -3.35 11.01
CA LEU A 193 4.96 -2.53 10.73
C LEU A 193 4.70 -1.46 11.79
N THR A 194 5.43 -1.48 12.91
CA THR A 194 5.33 -0.43 13.93
C THR A 194 5.77 0.89 13.31
N GLU A 195 4.99 1.95 13.53
CA GLU A 195 5.36 3.28 13.08
C GLU A 195 6.67 3.69 13.76
N TRP A 196 7.72 3.82 12.95
CA TRP A 196 9.01 4.29 13.43
C TRP A 196 8.89 5.79 13.72
N THR A 197 9.00 6.14 14.99
CA THR A 197 8.95 7.53 15.43
C THR A 197 10.36 8.12 15.48
N GLU A 198 10.46 9.45 15.64
CA GLU A 198 11.76 10.08 15.89
C GLU A 198 12.42 9.56 17.19
N GLU A 199 11.64 9.05 18.14
CA GLU A 199 12.16 8.48 19.40
C GLU A 199 12.86 7.14 19.19
N ASP A 200 12.50 6.42 18.12
CA ASP A 200 13.10 5.13 17.75
C ASP A 200 14.39 5.31 16.93
N ALA A 201 14.82 6.54 16.66
CA ALA A 201 15.98 6.83 15.84
C ALA A 201 17.29 6.84 16.65
N ASP A 202 18.26 6.03 16.23
CA ASP A 202 19.63 6.08 16.77
C ASP A 202 20.31 7.44 16.49
N VAL A 203 19.95 8.07 15.36
CA VAL A 203 20.47 9.36 14.89
C VAL A 203 19.38 10.14 14.16
N VAL A 204 19.20 11.41 14.51
CA VAL A 204 18.36 12.37 13.78
C VAL A 204 19.26 13.37 13.03
N VAL A 205 19.09 13.45 11.70
CA VAL A 205 19.85 14.33 10.81
C VAL A 205 18.92 15.38 10.20
N PHE A 206 19.18 16.65 10.52
CA PHE A 206 18.58 17.81 9.87
C PHE A 206 19.41 18.19 8.65
N THR A 207 18.75 18.55 7.56
CA THR A 207 19.38 18.97 6.32
C THR A 207 18.76 20.28 5.86
N ASP A 208 19.59 21.23 5.44
CA ASP A 208 19.14 22.44 4.74
C ASP A 208 19.95 22.59 3.46
N ALA A 209 19.23 22.84 2.37
CA ALA A 209 19.82 23.07 1.06
C ALA A 209 19.76 24.57 0.79
N CYS A 210 20.94 25.20 0.74
CA CYS A 210 21.02 26.62 0.44
C CYS A 210 21.52 26.86 -0.97
N LEU A 211 20.91 27.83 -1.67
CA LEU A 211 21.34 28.27 -2.99
C LEU A 211 22.58 29.17 -2.93
N SER A 212 22.97 29.64 -1.74
CA SER A 212 24.11 30.52 -1.54
C SER A 212 24.74 30.37 -0.15
N ALA A 213 26.01 29.98 -0.08
CA ALA A 213 26.80 30.06 1.14
C ALA A 213 27.70 31.30 1.08
N GLU A 214 27.65 32.17 2.10
CA GLU A 214 28.56 33.31 2.31
C GLU A 214 28.90 34.12 1.04
N GLY A 215 27.88 34.55 0.28
CA GLY A 215 28.10 35.40 -0.89
C GLY A 215 28.68 34.70 -2.12
N ARG A 216 28.69 33.35 -2.16
CA ARG A 216 29.02 32.56 -3.35
C ARG A 216 27.78 31.85 -3.88
N GLU A 217 27.58 31.87 -5.20
CA GLU A 217 26.56 31.09 -5.91
C GLU A 217 26.99 29.61 -6.01
N THR A 218 27.26 28.99 -4.86
CA THR A 218 27.53 27.55 -4.77
C THR A 218 26.37 26.90 -4.04
N LEU A 219 25.71 25.98 -4.74
CA LEU A 219 24.74 25.06 -4.15
C LEU A 219 25.48 24.25 -3.06
N GLY A 220 24.97 24.31 -1.82
CA GLY A 220 25.54 23.59 -0.69
C GLY A 220 24.47 22.85 0.08
N LEU A 221 24.83 21.67 0.62
CA LEU A 221 23.95 20.89 1.47
C LEU A 221 24.57 20.80 2.87
N GLY A 222 23.95 21.48 3.82
CA GLY A 222 24.33 21.44 5.22
C GLY A 222 23.62 20.30 5.94
N PHE A 223 24.37 19.52 6.72
CA PHE A 223 23.82 18.50 7.59
C PHE A 223 24.14 18.84 9.04
N TRP A 224 23.13 18.76 9.91
CA TRP A 224 23.29 18.82 11.35
C TRP A 224 22.70 17.58 11.98
N PHE A 225 23.46 16.88 12.80
CA PHE A 225 22.93 15.72 13.50
C PHE A 225 23.43 15.67 14.93
N ARG A 226 22.63 15.05 15.78
CA ARG A 226 22.96 14.81 17.18
C ARG A 226 23.26 13.33 17.37
N TRP A 227 24.44 13.03 17.91
CA TRP A 227 24.83 11.66 18.25
C TRP A 227 25.52 11.67 19.62
N ASN A 228 25.04 10.84 20.56
CA ASN A 228 25.59 10.71 21.92
C ASN A 228 25.70 12.05 22.66
N GLY A 229 24.70 12.91 22.49
CA GLY A 229 24.67 14.24 23.12
C GLY A 229 25.62 15.28 22.52
N ARG A 230 26.34 14.97 21.44
CA ARG A 230 27.17 15.93 20.70
C ARG A 230 26.50 16.34 19.40
N LEU A 231 26.59 17.63 19.08
CA LEU A 231 26.12 18.19 17.81
C LEU A 231 27.26 18.14 16.80
N PHE A 232 26.98 17.60 15.62
CA PHE A 232 27.90 17.54 14.48
C PHE A 232 27.34 18.36 13.33
N CYS A 233 28.23 19.03 12.59
CA CYS A 233 27.89 19.76 11.37
C CYS A 233 28.82 19.29 10.24
N LEU A 234 28.23 18.93 9.10
CA LEU A 234 28.95 18.61 7.87
C LEU A 234 28.45 19.54 6.77
N LEU A 235 29.37 20.24 6.11
CA LEU A 235 29.08 21.06 4.94
C LEU A 235 29.66 20.35 3.71
N LEU A 236 28.80 20.04 2.74
CA LEU A 236 29.15 19.47 1.43
C LEU A 236 28.88 20.48 0.31
#